data_AF-A0A7C1H5X6-F1
#
_entry.id   AF-A0A7C1H5X6-F1
#
_cell.length_a   1.000
_cell.length_b   1.000
_cell.length_c   1.000
_cell.angle_alpha   90.00
_cell.angle_beta   90.00
_cell.angle_gamma   90.00
#
_symmetry.space_group_name_H-M   'P 1'
#
loop_
_entity.id
_entity.type
_entity.pdbx_description
1 polymer ?
#
loop_
_entity_poly.entity_id
_entity_poly.type
_entity_poly.pdbx_seq_one_letter_code
_entity_poly.pdbx_strand_id
1 'polypeptide(L)'
;MEAKKLGEILFEEGMITGEQLEKAVAEQLKTSEPFGSVLVKLGFITEDVLYHFLAMQVGTKFIDVSVLHIEEEVVKLITPEVARKYK
;
A
#
# COMPACT_ATOMS: atom_id res chain seq x y z
N MET A 1 -9.03 18.40 0.81
CA MET A 1 -8.65 17.68 -0.43
C MET A 1 -9.18 16.28 -0.25
N GLU A 2 -10.08 15.86 -1.13
CA GLU A 2 -10.55 14.48 -1.15
C GLU A 2 -9.34 13.60 -1.50
N ALA A 3 -8.96 12.67 -0.62
CA ALA A 3 -7.86 11.77 -0.91
C ALA A 3 -8.27 10.94 -2.12
N LYS A 4 -7.56 11.07 -3.26
CA LYS A 4 -7.78 10.22 -4.44
C LYS A 4 -7.76 8.76 -3.98
N LYS A 5 -8.73 7.96 -4.45
CA LYS A 5 -8.83 6.56 -4.04
C LYS A 5 -7.68 5.79 -4.68
N LEU A 6 -7.10 4.82 -3.96
CA LEU A 6 -6.00 3.97 -4.45
C LEU A 6 -6.25 3.43 -5.87
N GLY A 7 -7.47 2.96 -6.15
CA GLY A 7 -7.83 2.43 -7.46
C GLY A 7 -7.81 3.47 -8.60
N GLU A 8 -8.15 4.72 -8.31
CA GLU A 8 -8.07 5.82 -9.29
C GLU A 8 -6.61 6.15 -9.60
N ILE A 9 -5.77 6.22 -8.56
CA ILE A 9 -4.33 6.49 -8.73
C ILE A 9 -3.68 5.37 -9.55
N LEU A 10 -3.97 4.11 -9.24
CA LEU A 10 -3.42 2.96 -9.98
C LEU A 10 -3.90 2.92 -11.44
N PHE A 11 -5.14 3.36 -11.71
CA PHE A 11 -5.67 3.45 -13.08
C PHE A 11 -5.04 4.60 -13.86
N GLU A 12 -4.93 5.79 -13.25
CA GLU A 12 -4.30 6.98 -13.86
C GLU A 12 -2.83 6.74 -14.21
N GLU A 13 -2.09 6.04 -13.35
CA GLU A 13 -0.68 5.68 -13.57
C GLU A 13 -0.52 4.43 -14.46
N GLY A 14 -1.62 3.85 -14.96
CA GLY A 14 -1.58 2.71 -15.90
C GLY A 14 -1.16 1.38 -15.28
N MET A 15 -1.18 1.26 -13.95
CA MET A 15 -0.84 0.01 -13.24
C MET A 15 -1.95 -1.03 -13.34
N ILE A 16 -3.20 -0.59 -13.51
CA ILE A 16 -4.36 -1.47 -13.71
C ILE A 16 -5.23 -0.96 -14.87
N THR A 17 -5.92 -1.88 -15.54
CA THR A 17 -6.91 -1.54 -16.56
C THR A 17 -8.29 -1.27 -15.95
N GLY A 18 -9.20 -0.67 -16.73
CA GLY A 18 -10.60 -0.49 -16.31
C GLY A 18 -11.29 -1.82 -15.98
N GLU A 19 -11.04 -2.87 -16.76
CA GLU A 19 -11.57 -4.21 -16.50
C GLU A 19 -11.04 -4.80 -15.19
N GLN A 20 -9.75 -4.60 -14.89
CA GLN A 20 -9.15 -5.04 -13.64
C GLN A 20 -9.71 -4.27 -12.44
N LEU A 21 -9.92 -2.97 -12.58
CA LEU A 21 -10.57 -2.12 -11.58
C LEU A 21 -11.98 -2.61 -11.27
N GLU A 22 -12.81 -2.83 -12.29
CA GLU A 22 -14.18 -3.35 -12.12
C GLU A 22 -14.20 -4.72 -11.43
N LYS A 23 -13.32 -5.63 -11.88
CA LYS A 23 -13.21 -6.98 -11.30
C LYS A 23 -12.77 -6.93 -9.84
N ALA A 24 -11.83 -6.06 -9.49
CA ALA A 24 -11.38 -5.89 -8.12
C ALA A 24 -12.47 -5.29 -7.22
N VAL A 25 -13.28 -4.33 -7.72
CA VAL A 25 -14.43 -3.79 -6.98
C VAL A 25 -15.47 -4.87 -6.73
N ALA A 26 -15.79 -5.69 -7.74
CA ALA A 26 -16.74 -6.78 -7.60
C ALA A 26 -16.28 -7.82 -6.56
N GLU A 27 -14.99 -8.13 -6.52
CA GLU A 27 -14.42 -9.07 -5.55
C GLU A 27 -14.35 -8.48 -4.14
N GLN A 28 -14.05 -7.18 -4.03
CA GLN A 28 -14.08 -6.46 -2.76
C GLN A 28 -15.47 -6.50 -2.11
N LEU A 29 -16.53 -6.31 -2.90
CA LEU A 29 -17.90 -6.35 -2.40
C LEU A 29 -18.31 -7.72 -1.86
N LYS A 30 -17.72 -8.81 -2.39
CA LYS A 30 -17.98 -10.17 -1.90
C LYS A 30 -17.20 -10.50 -0.63
N THR A 31 -15.96 -10.03 -0.55
CA THR A 31 -15.00 -10.44 0.50
C THR A 31 -14.92 -9.46 1.66
N SER A 32 -15.37 -8.22 1.48
CA SER A 32 -15.16 -7.09 2.41
C SER A 32 -13.69 -6.80 2.75
N GLU A 33 -12.76 -7.27 1.92
CA GLU A 33 -11.34 -7.05 2.13
C GLU A 33 -10.89 -5.64 1.69
N PRO A 34 -9.74 -5.15 2.17
CA PRO A 34 -9.17 -3.91 1.65
C PRO A 34 -8.91 -4.00 0.14
N PHE A 35 -9.26 -2.95 -0.60
CA PHE A 35 -9.16 -2.94 -2.08
C PHE A 35 -7.76 -3.29 -2.59
N GLY A 36 -6.71 -2.76 -1.94
CA GLY A 36 -5.33 -3.08 -2.26
C GLY A 36 -4.99 -4.57 -2.10
N SER A 37 -5.47 -5.21 -1.03
CA SER A 37 -5.28 -6.65 -0.80
C SER A 37 -5.98 -7.49 -1.86
N VAL A 38 -7.16 -7.07 -2.30
CA VAL A 38 -7.89 -7.72 -3.40
C VAL A 38 -7.08 -7.64 -4.70
N LEU A 39 -6.50 -6.49 -5.04
CA LEU A 39 -5.66 -6.33 -6.23
C LEU A 39 -4.43 -7.24 -6.22
N VAL A 40 -3.76 -7.39 -5.07
CA VAL A 40 -2.62 -8.31 -4.91
C VAL A 40 -3.06 -9.76 -5.04
N LYS A 41 -4.16 -10.16 -4.38
CA LYS A 41 -4.70 -11.52 -4.45
C LYS A 41 -5.13 -11.92 -5.85
N LEU A 42 -5.69 -10.98 -6.61
CA LEU A 42 -6.07 -11.19 -8.02
C LEU A 42 -4.86 -11.18 -8.97
N GLY A 43 -3.66 -10.87 -8.46
CA GLY A 43 -2.42 -10.83 -9.25
C GLY A 43 -2.34 -9.63 -10.19
N PHE A 44 -3.12 -8.56 -9.96
CA PHE A 44 -3.11 -7.37 -10.81
C PHE A 44 -1.94 -6.45 -10.47
N ILE A 45 -1.50 -6.43 -9.21
CA ILE A 45 -0.32 -5.70 -8.75
C ILE A 45 0.46 -6.56 -7.75
N THR A 46 1.73 -6.20 -7.49
CA THR A 46 2.53 -6.79 -6.41
C THR A 46 2.33 -6.03 -5.09
N GLU A 47 2.77 -6.62 -3.97
CA GLU A 47 2.80 -5.92 -2.67
C GLU A 47 3.67 -4.66 -2.72
N ASP A 48 4.82 -4.70 -3.42
CA ASP A 48 5.70 -3.54 -3.57
C ASP A 48 5.00 -2.38 -4.28
N VAL A 49 4.25 -2.68 -5.36
CA VAL A 49 3.43 -1.70 -6.06
C VAL A 49 2.36 -1.14 -5.13
N LEU A 50 1.66 -2.01 -4.40
CA LEU A 50 0.64 -1.57 -3.44
C LEU A 50 1.23 -0.58 -2.41
N TYR A 51 2.37 -0.91 -1.81
CA TYR A 51 2.97 -0.06 -0.79
C TYR A 51 3.52 1.25 -1.35
N HIS A 52 4.10 1.23 -2.56
CA HIS A 52 4.55 2.44 -3.25
C HIS A 52 3.38 3.44 -3.43
N PHE A 53 2.26 2.95 -3.94
CA PHE A 53 1.08 3.78 -4.22
C PHE A 53 0.33 4.21 -2.96
N LEU A 54 0.31 3.39 -1.91
CA LEU A 54 -0.22 3.79 -0.59
C LEU A 54 0.62 4.93 0.02
N ALA A 55 1.94 4.86 -0.07
CA ALA A 55 2.80 5.94 0.39
C ALA A 55 2.54 7.24 -0.39
N MET A 56 2.43 7.15 -1.73
CA MET A 56 2.07 8.29 -2.57
C MET A 56 0.71 8.90 -2.18
N GLN A 57 -0.30 8.08 -1.91
CA GLN A 57 -1.64 8.54 -1.51
C GLN A 57 -1.61 9.33 -0.19
N VAL A 58 -0.75 8.95 0.75
CA VAL A 58 -0.57 9.61 2.05
C VAL A 58 0.42 10.78 1.98
N GLY A 59 1.10 10.97 0.84
CA GLY A 59 2.13 12.00 0.66
C GLY A 59 3.45 11.68 1.35
N THR A 60 3.71 10.40 1.63
CA THR A 60 4.93 9.91 2.25
C THR A 60 5.78 9.14 1.25
N LYS A 61 7.08 8.98 1.54
CA LYS A 61 7.97 8.16 0.72
C LYS A 61 7.88 6.70 1.16
N PHE A 62 7.74 5.78 0.22
CA PHE A 62 7.99 4.36 0.46
C PHE A 62 9.49 4.13 0.52
N ILE A 63 9.98 3.51 1.60
CA ILE A 63 11.39 3.20 1.79
C ILE A 63 11.50 1.74 2.19
N ASP A 64 12.33 0.99 1.46
CA ASP A 64 12.70 -0.35 1.86
C ASP A 64 13.68 -0.27 3.03
N VAL A 65 13.23 -0.72 4.19
CA VAL A 65 14.00 -0.70 5.45
C VAL A 65 15.17 -1.68 5.39
N SER A 66 15.12 -2.72 4.54
CA SER A 66 16.19 -3.72 4.43
C SER A 66 17.48 -3.17 3.81
N VAL A 67 17.37 -2.09 3.02
CA VAL A 67 18.50 -1.43 2.36
C VAL A 67 18.98 -0.17 3.10
N LEU A 68 18.31 0.21 4.19
CA LEU A 68 18.67 1.38 4.96
C LEU A 68 19.75 1.07 6.00
N HIS A 69 20.80 1.90 6.00
CA HIS A 69 21.70 1.98 7.15
C HIS A 69 21.11 2.97 8.16
N ILE A 70 20.52 2.46 9.24
CA ILE A 70 19.95 3.25 10.34
C ILE A 70 20.93 3.18 11.51
N GLU A 71 21.34 4.34 12.03
CA GLU A 71 22.23 4.39 13.19
C GLU A 71 21.55 3.80 14.43
N GLU A 72 22.31 3.04 15.22
CA GLU A 72 21.82 2.30 16.38
C GLU A 72 21.18 3.24 17.43
N GLU A 73 21.69 4.46 17.56
CA GLU A 73 21.13 5.48 18.48
C GLU A 73 19.70 5.87 18.11
N VAL A 74 19.36 5.90 16.81
CA VAL A 74 18.01 6.22 16.32
C VAL A 74 17.04 5.08 16.62
N VAL A 75 17.47 3.82 16.44
CA VAL A 75 16.64 2.64 16.74
C VAL A 75 16.26 2.59 18.22
N LYS A 76 17.16 3.02 19.11
CA LYS A 76 16.94 3.05 20.57
C LYS A 76 15.90 4.08 21.03
N LEU A 77 15.50 5.02 20.17
CA LEU A 77 14.48 6.03 20.51
C LEU A 77 13.07 5.44 20.66
N ILE A 78 12.78 4.31 19.99
CA ILE A 78 11.49 3.64 20.03
C ILE A 78 11.66 2.28 20.71
N THR A 79 10.92 2.02 21.79
CA THR A 79 10.97 0.71 22.43
C THR A 79 10.33 -0.37 21.54
N PRO A 80 10.79 -1.64 21.62
CA PRO A 80 10.21 -2.73 20.82
C PRO A 80 8.69 -2.90 21.04
N GLU A 81 8.21 -2.60 22.24
CA GLU A 81 6.78 -2.68 22.60
C GLU A 81 5.95 -1.65 21.84
N VAL A 82 6.44 -0.42 21.76
CA VAL A 82 5.80 0.66 20.98
C VAL A 82 5.83 0.32 19.49
N ALA A 83 6.97 -0.16 18.98
CA ALA A 83 7.09 -0.54 17.56
C ALA A 83 6.10 -1.66 17.17
N ARG A 84 5.92 -2.67 18.02
CA ARG A 84 4.98 -3.78 17.76
C ARG A 84 3.51 -3.34 17.83
N LYS A 85 3.18 -2.34 18.65
CA LYS A 85 1.81 -1.87 18.85
C LYS A 85 1.26 -1.12 17.64
N TYR A 86 2.11 -0.44 16.86
CA TYR A 86 1.72 0.41 15.74
C TYR A 86 2.18 -0.15 14.38
N LYS A 87 2.28 -1.47 14.27
CA LYS A 87 2.72 -2.17 13.06
C LYS A 87 1.69 -2.10 11.93
#